data_AF-A0A1S8FG49-F1
#
_entry.id   AF-A0A1S8FG49-F1
#
_cell.length_a   1.000
_cell.length_b   1.000
_cell.length_c   1.000
_cell.angle_alpha   90.00
_cell.angle_beta   90.00
_cell.angle_gamma   90.00
#
_symmetry.space_group_name_H-M   'P 1'
#
loop_
_entity.id
_entity.type
_entity.pdbx_description
1 polymer ?
#
loop_
_entity_poly.entity_id
_entity_poly.type
_entity_poly.pdbx_seq_one_letter_code
_entity_poly.pdbx_strand_id
1 'polypeptide(L)' 'MRLTPISTFVLAVLLGALLWAVAPVAMGRPLMLWEGVVVAVAIFALLELWRRHRLWREREQTESLRDSALW' A
#
# COMPACT_ATOMS: atom_id res chain seq x y z
N MET A 1 -8.29 1.52 14.18
CA MET A 1 -8.67 1.88 12.80
C MET A 1 -9.46 0.73 12.18
N ARG A 2 -10.76 0.91 11.89
CA ARG A 2 -11.48 -0.03 11.02
C ARG A 2 -10.99 0.25 9.60
N LEU A 3 -10.23 -0.67 9.01
CA LEU A 3 -9.95 -0.65 7.58
C LEU A 3 -11.30 -0.56 6.86
N THR A 4 -11.48 0.45 6.01
CA THR A 4 -12.70 0.52 5.21
C THR A 4 -12.74 -0.74 4.33
N PRO A 5 -13.91 -1.36 4.10
CA PRO A 5 -14.01 -2.59 3.32
C PRO A 5 -13.35 -2.46 1.94
N ILE A 6 -13.37 -1.25 1.37
CA ILE A 6 -12.68 -0.88 0.14
C ILE A 6 -11.15 -0.99 0.29
N SER A 7 -10.57 -0.39 1.34
CA SER A 7 -9.12 -0.47 1.59
C SER A 7 -8.62 -1.91 1.81
N THR A 8 -9.41 -2.74 2.50
CA THR A 8 -9.09 -4.15 2.74
C THR A 8 -9.14 -4.94 1.42
N PHE A 9 -10.13 -4.67 0.57
CA PHE A 9 -10.25 -5.29 -0.75
C PHE A 9 -9.07 -4.92 -1.65
N VAL A 10 -8.71 -3.63 -1.71
CA VAL A 10 -7.55 -3.15 -2.48
C VAL A 10 -6.25 -3.81 -2.00
N LEU A 11 -6.05 -3.91 -0.68
CA LEU A 11 -4.90 -4.61 -0.11
C LEU A 11 -4.86 -6.10 -0.49
N ALA A 12 -5.99 -6.79 -0.41
CA ALA A 12 -6.07 -8.21 -0.78
C ALA A 12 -5.74 -8.43 -2.26
N VAL A 13 -6.26 -7.58 -3.15
CA VAL A 13 -5.96 -7.63 -4.59
C VAL A 13 -4.48 -7.36 -4.85
N LEU A 14 -3.89 -6.35 -4.20
CA LEU A 14 -2.46 -6.01 -4.33
C LEU A 14 -1.55 -7.13 -3.82
N LEU A 15 -1.88 -7.74 -2.68
CA LEU A 15 -1.16 -8.89 -2.14
C LEU A 15 -1.26 -10.10 -3.07
N GLY A 16 -2.46 -10.38 -3.60
CA GLY A 16 -2.66 -11.44 -4.59
C GLY A 16 -1.85 -11.21 -5.86
N ALA A 17 -1.81 -9.98 -6.37
CA ALA A 17 -1.00 -9.61 -7.53
C ALA A 17 0.50 -9.76 -7.26
N LEU A 18 0.98 -9.37 -6.06
CA LEU A 18 2.37 -9.58 -5.66
C LEU A 18 2.71 -11.08 -5.59
N LEU A 19 1.84 -11.89 -5.00
CA LEU A 19 2.04 -13.34 -4.90
C LEU A 19 2.07 -13.99 -6.28
N TRP A 20 1.17 -13.55 -7.16
CA TRP A 20 1.11 -14.01 -8.55
C TRP A 20 2.37 -13.64 -9.33
N ALA A 21 2.97 -12.48 -9.07
CA ALA A 21 4.23 -12.07 -9.67
C ALA A 21 5.46 -12.89 -9.21
N VAL A 22 5.38 -13.58 -8.07
CA VAL A 22 6.43 -14.50 -7.61
C VAL A 22 6.35 -15.84 -8.36
N ALA A 23 5.18 -16.21 -8.89
CA ALA A 23 4.98 -17.47 -9.61
C ALA A 23 5.92 -17.66 -10.84
N PRO A 24 6.12 -16.66 -11.73
CA PRO A 24 7.08 -16.79 -12.83
C PRO A 24 8.52 -17.06 -12.34
N VAL A 25 8.93 -16.37 -11.27
CA VAL A 25 10.26 -16.53 -10.67
C VAL A 25 10.42 -17.93 -10.09
N ALA A 26 9.41 -18.43 -9.37
CA ALA A 26 9.41 -19.78 -8.79
C ALA A 26 9.41 -20.89 -9.85
N MET A 27 8.74 -20.65 -10.99
CA MET A 27 8.72 -21.57 -12.13
C MET A 27 9.97 -21.48 -13.02
N GLY A 28 10.90 -20.57 -12.75
CA GLY A 28 12.09 -20.35 -13.58
C GLY A 28 11.78 -19.87 -15.00
N ARG A 29 10.59 -19.29 -15.23
CA ARG A 29 10.21 -18.72 -16.51
C ARG A 29 10.60 -17.23 -16.58
N PRO A 30 10.97 -16.71 -17.76
CA PRO A 30 11.26 -15.30 -17.92
C PRO A 30 10.02 -14.45 -17.61
N LEU A 31 10.19 -13.41 -16.79
CA LEU A 31 9.17 -12.40 -16.53
C LEU A 31 8.84 -11.64 -17.81
N MET A 32 7.56 -11.57 -18.15
CA MET A 32 7.11 -10.78 -19.29
C MET A 32 7.05 -9.30 -18.90
N LEU A 33 7.25 -8.41 -19.89
CA LEU A 33 7.21 -6.95 -19.65
C LEU A 33 5.91 -6.50 -18.98
N TRP A 34 4.78 -7.07 -19.35
CA TRP A 34 3.48 -6.72 -18.76
C TRP A 34 3.35 -7.17 -17.30
N GLU A 35 3.95 -8.30 -16.91
CA GLU A 35 3.98 -8.76 -15.51
C GLU A 35 4.79 -7.76 -14.66
N GLY A 36 5.91 -7.27 -15.20
CA GLY A 36 6.69 -6.19 -14.57
C GLY A 36 5.91 -4.89 -14.39
N VAL A 37 5.11 -4.49 -15.40
CA VAL A 37 4.24 -3.29 -15.30
C VAL A 37 3.19 -3.46 -14.21
N VAL A 38 2.53 -4.62 -14.13
CA VAL A 38 1.54 -4.91 -13.08
C VAL A 38 2.16 -4.80 -11.69
N VAL A 39 3.36 -5.36 -11.50
CA VAL A 39 4.10 -5.25 -10.23
C VAL A 39 4.46 -3.80 -9.91
N ALA A 40 4.94 -3.04 -10.89
CA ALA A 40 5.29 -1.63 -10.69
C ALA A 40 4.07 -0.79 -10.26
N VAL A 41 2.92 -1.00 -10.92
CA VAL A 41 1.66 -0.33 -10.56
C VAL A 41 1.20 -0.74 -9.15
N ALA A 42 1.30 -2.02 -8.81
CA ALA A 42 0.93 -2.52 -7.50
C ALA A 42 1.78 -1.91 -6.38
N ILE A 43 3.11 -1.85 -6.57
CA ILE A 43 4.05 -1.22 -5.62
C ILE A 43 3.76 0.27 -5.48
N PHE A 44 3.55 0.97 -6.60
CA PHE A 44 3.24 2.40 -6.59
C PHE A 44 1.95 2.70 -5.81
N ALA A 45 0.89 1.90 -6.04
CA ALA A 45 -0.38 2.03 -5.31
C ALA A 45 -0.20 1.79 -3.81
N LEU A 46 0.59 0.78 -3.41
CA LEU A 46 0.93 0.49 -2.01
C LEU A 46 1.66 1.67 -1.34
N LEU A 47 2.64 2.25 -2.02
CA LEU A 47 3.39 3.42 -1.53
C LEU A 47 2.49 4.65 -1.37
N GLU A 48 1.58 4.88 -2.32
CA GLU A 48 0.61 5.98 -2.23
C GLU A 48 -0.31 5.81 -1.02
N LEU A 49 -0.83 4.59 -0.81
CA LEU A 49 -1.68 4.27 0.32
C LEU A 49 -0.94 4.49 1.65
N TRP A 50 0.32 4.03 1.71
CA TRP A 50 1.17 4.20 2.88
C TRP A 50 1.47 5.68 3.16
N ARG A 51 1.76 6.47 2.12
CA ARG A 51 1.98 7.92 2.23
C ARG A 51 0.74 8.64 2.76
N ARG A 52 -0.45 8.32 2.26
CA ARG A 52 -1.70 8.87 2.78
C ARG A 52 -1.87 8.52 4.25
N HIS A 53 -1.66 7.27 4.63
CA HIS A 53 -1.72 6.86 6.03
C HIS A 53 -0.72 7.59 6.94
N ARG A 54 0.49 7.85 6.44
CA ARG A 54 1.50 8.59 7.20
C ARG A 54 1.09 10.05 7.40
N LEU A 55 0.62 10.72 6.35
CA LEU A 55 0.15 12.10 6.41
C LEU A 55 -1.04 12.26 7.38
N TRP A 56 -1.92 11.27 7.45
CA TRP A 56 -3.02 11.26 8.42
C TRP A 56 -2.51 11.14 9.86
N ARG A 57 -1.54 10.25 10.12
CA ARG A 57 -0.93 10.12 11.45
C ARG A 57 -0.17 11.38 11.88
N GLU A 58 0.55 12.01 10.96
CA GLU A 58 1.25 13.27 11.24
C GLU A 58 0.26 14.39 11.58
N ARG A 59 -0.91 14.45 10.92
CA ARG A 59 -1.97 15.40 11.26
C ARG A 59 -2.54 15.19 12.67
N GLU A 60 -2.87 13.93 13.02
CA GLU A 60 -3.36 13.59 14.36
C GLU A 60 -2.34 13.96 15.45
N GLN A 61 -1.05 13.76 15.21
CA GLN A 61 0.01 14.15 16.15
C GLN A 61 0.13 15.67 16.28
N THR A 62 0.00 16.41 15.17
CA THR A 62 0.09 17.88 15.18
C THR A 62 -1.11 18.49 15.91
N GLU A 63 -2.31 17.94 15.73
CA GLU A 63 -3.50 18.33 16.52
C GLU A 63 -3.32 18.03 18.01
N SER A 64 -2.81 16.85 18.37
CA SER A 64 -2.57 16.52 19.78
C SER A 64 -1.55 17.46 20.45
N LEU A 65 -0.51 17.86 19.72
CA LEU A 65 0.51 18.77 20.22
C LEU A 65 -0.05 20.18 20.42
N ARG A 66 -0.94 20.62 19.51
CA ARG A 66 -1.61 21.93 19.61
C ARG A 66 -2.55 21.99 20.81
N ASP A 67 -3.33 20.95 21.06
CA ASP A 67 -4.23 20.89 22.22
C ASP A 67 -3.45 20.82 23.55
N SER A 68 -2.30 20.14 23.56
CA SER A 68 -1.41 20.11 24.74
C SER A 68 -0.66 21.41 25.01
N ALA A 69 -0.55 22.31 24.03
CA ALA A 69 0.09 23.61 24.16
C ALA A 69 -0.90 24.74 24.53
N LEU A 70 -2.20 24.48 24.43
CA LEU A 70 -3.28 25.41 24.80
C LEU A 70 -3.78 25.19 26.25
N TRP A 71 -3.35 24.11 26.90
CA TRP A 71 -3.53 23.81 28.32
C TRP A 71 -2.22 24.02 29.07
#